data_AF-A0A2S2NW62-F1
#
_entry.id   AF-A0A2S2NW62-F1
#
_cell.length_a   1.000
_cell.length_b   1.000
_cell.length_c   1.000
_cell.angle_alpha   90.00
_cell.angle_beta   90.00
_cell.angle_gamma   90.00
#
_symmetry.space_group_name_H-M   'P 1'
#
loop_
_entity.id
_entity.type
_entity.pdbx_description
1 polymer ?
#
loop_
_entity_poly.entity_id
_entity_poly.type
_entity_poly.pdbx_seq_one_letter_code
_entity_poly.pdbx_strand_id
1 'polypeptide(L)'
;IIYKTIGREETQVKLKEKEELYKALKEEGDGKVCPLLSRSILFGVAYHNSGLTNAERKLLEEAFLDGILKCICCTSTLAAGVNLPAQRVIITSPYVGRDFMKRSTYRQMVGRAGRAGLTESGDSVLLCQENDKEKIKVLLESGIEHIDSCLGTEENVVFSMILSSISTGCTSSQEQLVDLMKRTLFVQQAEKRNVECTVASDLIESCLDKLRSINAFDKSIDDKLKLTTIAKAAVTANLDILEAQKLYTELLEASSALILTNKLHLLYLAVPYTECITIDRQNVLDIMTNLQGDQQALANRLGLNELCISQFYSYGKIKNVSESIWNKFLMSLI
;
A
#
# COMPACT_ATOMS: atom_id res chain seq x y z
N ILE A 1 3.27 20.46 -5.85
CA ILE A 1 2.86 21.73 -5.19
C ILE A 1 1.57 22.19 -5.85
N ILE A 2 0.57 22.53 -5.05
CA ILE A 2 -0.73 22.98 -5.49
C ILE A 2 -0.92 24.37 -4.89
N TYR A 3 -1.26 25.37 -5.70
CA TYR A 3 -1.46 26.71 -5.15
C TYR A 3 -2.61 27.49 -5.80
N LYS A 4 -3.21 28.36 -4.98
CA LYS A 4 -4.14 29.44 -5.34
C LYS A 4 -3.34 30.74 -5.23
N THR A 5 -3.62 31.74 -6.08
CA THR A 5 -2.86 33.00 -6.23
C THR A 5 -2.27 33.53 -4.90
N ILE A 6 -1.01 34.01 -4.93
CA ILE A 6 -0.34 34.65 -3.79
C ILE A 6 0.18 36.02 -4.22
N GLY A 7 -0.55 37.08 -3.88
CA GLY A 7 -0.05 38.46 -3.83
C GLY A 7 0.68 38.75 -2.52
N ARG A 8 1.59 39.73 -2.52
CA ARG A 8 2.36 40.14 -1.31
C ARG A 8 1.48 40.62 -0.15
N GLU A 9 0.26 41.08 -0.44
CA GLU A 9 -0.72 41.53 0.56
C GLU A 9 -1.59 40.36 1.10
N GLU A 10 -1.56 39.19 0.46
CA GLU A 10 -2.42 38.06 0.82
C GLU A 10 -1.88 37.19 1.96
N THR A 11 -0.61 37.31 2.34
CA THR A 11 -0.05 36.58 3.50
C THR A 11 -0.69 37.01 4.82
N GLN A 12 -1.20 38.24 4.93
CA GLN A 12 -1.92 38.74 6.10
C GLN A 12 -3.43 38.44 6.07
N VAL A 13 -3.94 37.87 4.97
CA VAL A 13 -5.36 37.51 4.85
C VAL A 13 -5.64 36.26 5.70
N LYS A 14 -6.77 36.27 6.42
CA LYS A 14 -7.25 35.18 7.28
C LYS A 14 -6.29 34.76 8.40
N LEU A 15 -5.60 35.72 9.05
CA LEU A 15 -4.66 35.43 10.13
C LEU A 15 -5.32 34.72 11.32
N LYS A 16 -6.54 35.11 11.71
CA LYS A 16 -7.26 34.48 12.83
C LYS A 16 -7.57 33.02 12.54
N GLU A 17 -8.06 32.74 11.33
CA GLU A 17 -8.40 31.40 10.89
C GLU A 17 -7.15 30.51 10.74
N LYS A 18 -6.00 31.10 10.38
CA LYS A 18 -4.70 30.40 10.39
C LYS A 18 -4.25 30.06 11.82
N GLU A 19 -4.46 30.95 12.78
CA GLU A 19 -4.18 30.68 14.20
C GLU A 19 -5.11 29.61 14.78
N GLU A 20 -6.39 29.62 14.39
CA GLU A 20 -7.36 28.57 14.74
C GLU A 20 -6.98 27.21 14.15
N LEU A 21 -6.60 27.17 12.88
CA LEU A 21 -6.08 25.96 12.23
C LEU A 21 -4.85 25.41 12.97
N TYR A 22 -3.92 26.30 13.37
CA TYR A 22 -2.74 25.90 14.14
C TYR A 22 -3.11 25.29 15.49
N LYS A 23 -4.10 25.87 16.20
CA LYS A 23 -4.60 25.32 17.46
C LYS A 23 -5.24 23.94 17.26
N ALA A 24 -6.10 23.79 16.24
CA ALA A 24 -6.73 22.51 15.92
C ALA A 24 -5.70 21.42 15.61
N LEU A 25 -4.68 21.74 14.81
CA LEU A 25 -3.58 20.80 14.52
C LEU A 25 -2.78 20.44 15.77
N LYS A 26 -2.58 21.40 16.68
CA LYS A 26 -1.89 21.17 17.95
C LYS A 26 -2.71 20.28 18.89
N GLU A 27 -4.03 20.40 18.89
CA GLU A 27 -4.93 19.54 19.67
C GLU A 27 -4.89 18.10 19.13
N GLU A 28 -4.97 17.91 17.81
CA GLU A 28 -4.88 16.59 17.17
C GLU A 28 -3.49 15.93 17.33
N GLY A 29 -2.42 16.72 17.35
CA GLY A 29 -1.04 16.24 17.49
C GLY A 29 -0.58 16.03 18.93
N ASP A 30 -1.49 15.86 19.90
CA ASP A 30 -1.18 15.70 21.34
C ASP A 30 -0.26 16.83 21.88
N GLY A 31 -0.60 18.07 21.51
CA GLY A 31 0.15 19.26 21.89
C GLY A 31 1.39 19.53 21.03
N LYS A 32 1.72 18.67 20.06
CA LYS A 32 2.88 18.78 19.19
C LYS A 32 2.47 19.04 17.76
N VAL A 33 3.17 19.97 17.10
CA VAL A 33 3.07 20.20 15.66
C VAL A 33 4.49 20.21 15.12
N CYS A 34 4.68 19.59 13.96
CA CYS A 34 5.97 19.61 13.28
C CYS A 34 6.49 21.06 13.15
N PRO A 35 7.74 21.37 13.55
CA PRO A 35 8.28 22.74 13.51
C PRO A 35 8.16 23.42 12.14
N LEU A 36 8.25 22.64 11.05
CA LEU A 36 8.07 23.12 9.70
C LEU A 36 6.62 23.60 9.45
N LEU A 37 5.64 22.82 9.90
CA LEU A 37 4.23 23.14 9.75
C LEU A 37 3.84 24.34 10.61
N SER A 38 4.33 24.40 11.85
CA SER A 38 4.12 25.53 12.77
C SER A 38 4.58 26.86 12.19
N ARG A 39 5.70 26.86 11.45
CA ARG A 39 6.22 28.06 10.80
C ARG A 39 5.49 28.42 9.52
N SER A 40 5.07 27.43 8.73
CA SER A 40 4.54 27.65 7.38
C SER A 40 3.05 28.01 7.34
N ILE A 41 2.24 27.50 8.28
CA ILE A 41 0.78 27.72 8.31
C ILE A 41 0.41 29.20 8.41
N LEU A 42 1.15 29.97 9.21
CA LEU A 42 0.90 31.41 9.37
C LEU A 42 1.09 32.19 8.06
N PHE A 43 1.87 31.65 7.13
CA PHE A 43 2.03 32.20 5.78
C PHE A 43 1.04 31.62 4.75
N GLY A 44 0.11 30.76 5.18
CA GLY A 44 -0.85 30.08 4.30
C GLY A 44 -0.22 28.95 3.48
N VAL A 45 0.89 28.38 3.95
CA VAL A 45 1.62 27.28 3.30
C VAL A 45 1.59 26.05 4.20
N ALA A 46 1.33 24.87 3.65
CA ALA A 46 1.40 23.62 4.38
C ALA A 46 2.01 22.50 3.51
N TYR A 47 2.41 21.40 4.14
CA TYR A 47 2.73 20.16 3.43
C TYR A 47 1.66 19.10 3.70
N HIS A 48 1.54 18.12 2.80
CA HIS A 48 0.60 17.01 2.92
C HIS A 48 1.26 15.70 2.46
N ASN A 49 1.40 14.74 3.38
CA ASN A 49 2.01 13.44 3.10
C ASN A 49 1.42 12.35 4.02
N SER A 50 1.84 11.11 3.83
CA SER A 50 1.39 9.96 4.64
C SER A 50 1.92 9.95 6.07
N GLY A 51 2.87 10.82 6.42
CA GLY A 51 3.37 10.99 7.79
C GLY A 51 2.45 11.82 8.68
N LEU A 52 1.43 12.47 8.12
CA LEU A 52 0.37 13.15 8.86
C LEU A 52 -0.77 12.18 9.18
N THR A 53 -1.37 12.35 10.35
CA THR A 53 -2.58 11.59 10.74
C THR A 53 -3.74 11.91 9.79
N ASN A 54 -4.76 11.05 9.76
CA ASN A 54 -5.96 11.29 8.95
C ASN A 54 -6.67 12.60 9.36
N ALA A 55 -6.68 12.91 10.67
CA ALA A 55 -7.29 14.12 11.19
C ALA A 55 -6.54 15.39 10.74
N GLU A 56 -5.21 15.40 10.88
CA GLU A 56 -4.37 16.50 10.39
C GLU A 56 -4.54 16.72 8.89
N ARG A 57 -4.55 15.65 8.10
CA ARG A 57 -4.76 15.74 6.64
C ARG A 57 -6.09 16.39 6.30
N LYS A 58 -7.17 15.98 6.97
CA LYS A 58 -8.50 16.55 6.75
C LYS A 58 -8.56 18.04 7.09
N LEU A 59 -7.97 18.46 8.21
CA LEU A 59 -7.89 19.87 8.59
C LEU A 59 -7.16 20.72 7.53
N LEU A 60 -6.04 20.23 7.00
CA LEU A 60 -5.29 20.93 5.96
C LEU A 60 -6.06 20.98 4.62
N GLU A 61 -6.78 19.92 4.27
CA GLU A 61 -7.61 19.84 3.07
C GLU A 61 -8.75 20.86 3.12
N GLU A 62 -9.50 20.90 4.21
CA GLU A 62 -10.59 21.85 4.45
C GLU A 62 -10.07 23.30 4.43
N ALA A 63 -8.97 23.57 5.14
CA ALA A 63 -8.35 24.88 5.16
C ALA A 63 -7.88 25.37 3.77
N PHE A 64 -7.47 24.45 2.89
CA PHE A 64 -7.13 24.79 1.50
C PHE A 64 -8.35 25.06 0.63
N LEU A 65 -9.44 24.30 0.81
CA LEU A 65 -10.69 24.54 0.12
C LEU A 65 -11.27 25.92 0.49
N ASP A 66 -11.25 26.26 1.77
CA ASP A 66 -11.72 27.54 2.32
C ASP A 66 -10.77 28.71 2.01
N GLY A 67 -9.61 28.43 1.41
CA GLY A 67 -8.61 29.43 1.03
C GLY A 67 -7.87 30.07 2.21
N ILE A 68 -7.93 29.45 3.39
CA ILE A 68 -7.07 29.76 4.55
C ILE A 68 -5.61 29.42 4.19
N LEU A 69 -5.43 28.23 3.61
CA LEU A 69 -4.17 27.84 2.96
C LEU A 69 -4.24 28.20 1.49
N LYS A 70 -3.17 28.83 1.01
CA LYS A 70 -2.99 29.20 -0.40
C LYS A 70 -2.11 28.21 -1.15
N CYS A 71 -1.23 27.51 -0.44
CA CYS A 71 -0.28 26.56 -1.02
C CYS A 71 -0.20 25.27 -0.21
N ILE A 72 -0.30 24.13 -0.89
CA ILE A 72 -0.01 22.81 -0.32
C ILE A 72 1.10 22.11 -1.12
N CYS A 73 2.14 21.70 -0.41
CA CYS A 73 3.22 20.88 -0.91
C CYS A 73 2.94 19.40 -0.60
N CYS A 74 2.60 18.59 -1.60
CA CYS A 74 2.22 17.19 -1.39
C CYS A 74 3.11 16.18 -2.13
N THR A 75 3.14 14.95 -1.62
CA THR A 75 3.72 13.78 -2.29
C THR A 75 2.79 13.26 -3.39
N SER A 76 3.32 12.40 -4.27
CA SER A 76 2.57 11.81 -5.39
C SER A 76 1.33 11.02 -4.95
N THR A 77 1.35 10.45 -3.74
CA THR A 77 0.22 9.70 -3.15
C THR A 77 -1.04 10.54 -2.98
N LEU A 78 -0.93 11.86 -2.77
CA LEU A 78 -2.10 12.73 -2.68
C LEU A 78 -2.80 12.91 -4.04
N ALA A 79 -2.08 12.74 -5.15
CA ALA A 79 -2.62 12.96 -6.49
C ALA A 79 -3.78 12.01 -6.84
N ALA A 80 -3.91 10.86 -6.16
CA ALA A 80 -4.98 9.89 -6.40
C ALA A 80 -6.15 9.95 -5.40
N GLY A 81 -5.94 10.43 -4.17
CA GLY A 81 -6.84 10.12 -3.05
C GLY A 81 -7.85 11.20 -2.61
N VAL A 82 -7.67 12.47 -2.98
CA VAL A 82 -8.46 13.58 -2.40
C VAL A 82 -8.91 14.55 -3.48
N ASN A 83 -10.09 15.17 -3.38
CA ASN A 83 -10.57 16.15 -4.37
C ASN A 83 -10.16 17.60 -4.00
N LEU A 84 -8.88 17.94 -4.17
CA LEU A 84 -8.35 19.30 -3.99
C LEU A 84 -8.15 19.99 -5.35
N PRO A 85 -9.14 20.74 -5.87
CA PRO A 85 -8.97 21.56 -7.06
C PRO A 85 -8.15 22.81 -6.76
N ALA A 86 -7.31 23.23 -7.71
CA ALA A 86 -6.54 24.45 -7.58
C ALA A 86 -6.35 25.16 -8.92
N GLN A 87 -5.96 26.43 -8.84
CA GLN A 87 -5.69 27.21 -10.05
C GLN A 87 -4.42 26.73 -10.75
N ARG A 88 -3.37 26.38 -10.00
CA ARG A 88 -2.13 25.91 -10.59
C ARG A 88 -1.55 24.69 -9.87
N VAL A 89 -1.06 23.74 -10.66
CA VAL A 89 -0.31 22.58 -10.21
C VAL A 89 1.14 22.70 -10.70
N ILE A 90 2.09 22.62 -9.77
CA ILE A 90 3.52 22.59 -10.07
C ILE A 90 4.06 21.21 -9.69
N ILE A 91 4.64 20.53 -10.67
CA ILE A 91 5.35 19.27 -10.52
C ILE A 91 6.85 19.59 -10.49
N THR A 92 7.49 19.32 -9.37
CA THR A 92 8.88 19.75 -9.10
C THR A 92 9.94 18.88 -9.76
N SER A 93 9.58 17.66 -10.16
CA SER A 93 10.47 16.70 -10.83
C SER A 93 9.61 15.73 -11.66
N PRO A 94 10.07 15.30 -12.85
CA PRO A 94 9.41 14.24 -13.61
C PRO A 94 9.67 12.85 -13.03
N TYR A 95 10.46 12.73 -11.95
CA TYR A 95 10.78 11.46 -11.30
C TYR A 95 10.00 11.30 -9.99
N VAL A 96 9.45 10.10 -9.78
CA VAL A 96 8.87 9.66 -8.51
C VAL A 96 9.80 8.62 -7.92
N GLY A 97 10.56 8.99 -6.89
CA GLY A 97 11.67 8.16 -6.42
C GLY A 97 12.78 8.11 -7.48
N ARG A 98 13.08 6.92 -8.00
CA ARG A 98 14.07 6.72 -9.07
C ARG A 98 13.45 6.60 -10.46
N ASP A 99 12.14 6.38 -10.52
CA ASP A 99 11.45 6.06 -11.75
C ASP A 99 10.88 7.30 -12.41
N PHE A 100 10.92 7.32 -13.74
CA PHE A 100 10.27 8.36 -14.52
C PHE A 100 8.75 8.21 -14.42
N MET A 101 8.06 9.31 -14.17
CA MET A 101 6.62 9.32 -13.93
C MET A 101 5.83 8.77 -15.13
N LYS A 102 4.87 7.89 -14.86
CA LYS A 102 3.93 7.39 -15.87
C LYS A 102 2.96 8.48 -16.34
N ARG A 103 2.42 8.36 -17.54
CA ARG A 103 1.48 9.35 -18.09
C ARG A 103 0.21 9.41 -17.25
N SER A 104 -0.30 8.27 -16.80
CA SER A 104 -1.45 8.17 -15.90
C SER A 104 -1.25 9.03 -14.64
N THR A 105 -0.10 8.92 -13.98
CA THR A 105 0.25 9.73 -12.81
C THR A 105 0.34 11.22 -13.15
N TYR A 106 0.99 11.57 -14.25
CA TYR A 106 1.07 12.96 -14.72
C TYR A 106 -0.33 13.55 -14.95
N ARG A 107 -1.20 12.82 -15.67
CA ARG A 107 -2.58 13.25 -15.95
C ARG A 107 -3.43 13.40 -14.69
N GLN A 108 -3.28 12.51 -13.71
CA GLN A 108 -3.94 12.64 -12.40
C GLN A 108 -3.48 13.89 -11.64
N MET A 109 -2.20 14.27 -11.74
CA MET A 109 -1.69 15.49 -11.11
C MET A 109 -2.21 16.74 -11.80
N VAL A 110 -2.04 16.85 -13.12
CA VAL A 110 -2.41 18.07 -13.85
C VAL A 110 -3.92 18.25 -14.00
N GLY A 111 -4.70 17.17 -13.95
CA GLY A 111 -6.17 17.23 -13.97
C GLY A 111 -6.79 17.94 -12.75
N ARG A 112 -5.97 18.29 -11.76
CA ARG A 112 -6.38 19.09 -10.58
C ARG A 112 -6.26 20.59 -10.80
N ALA A 113 -5.54 21.00 -11.86
CA ALA A 113 -5.42 22.38 -12.26
C ALA A 113 -6.67 22.81 -13.02
N GLY A 114 -7.34 23.85 -12.54
CA GLY A 114 -8.53 24.43 -13.15
C GLY A 114 -9.77 23.55 -12.94
N ARG A 115 -10.72 24.02 -12.12
CA ARG A 115 -12.03 23.37 -12.00
C ARG A 115 -13.12 24.31 -12.49
N ALA A 116 -13.96 23.81 -13.39
CA ALA A 116 -15.13 24.52 -13.89
C ALA A 116 -15.98 25.03 -12.71
N GLY A 117 -16.23 26.33 -12.67
CA GLY A 117 -17.01 27.00 -11.62
C GLY A 117 -16.19 27.59 -10.44
N LEU A 118 -14.89 27.29 -10.32
CA LEU A 118 -14.03 27.89 -9.27
C LEU A 118 -12.93 28.79 -9.83
N THR A 119 -12.45 28.51 -11.04
CA THR A 119 -11.33 29.21 -11.67
C THR A 119 -11.61 29.37 -13.16
N GLU A 120 -11.29 30.53 -13.73
CA GLU A 120 -11.46 30.80 -15.17
C GLU A 120 -10.49 29.98 -16.04
N SER A 121 -9.29 29.70 -15.52
CA SER A 121 -8.27 28.88 -16.17
C SER A 121 -7.48 28.07 -15.14
N GLY A 122 -6.87 26.98 -15.62
CA GLY A 122 -5.99 26.12 -14.83
C GLY A 122 -4.67 25.93 -15.55
N ASP A 123 -3.55 26.13 -14.84
CA ASP A 123 -2.22 25.95 -15.39
C ASP A 123 -1.49 24.77 -14.73
N SER A 124 -0.67 24.06 -15.50
CA SER A 124 0.26 23.07 -14.97
C SER A 124 1.69 23.38 -15.40
N VAL A 125 2.63 23.35 -14.46
CA VAL A 125 4.05 23.57 -14.71
C VAL A 125 4.84 22.34 -14.27
N LEU A 126 5.60 21.75 -15.18
CA LEU A 126 6.54 20.66 -14.88
C LEU A 126 7.96 21.22 -14.95
N LEU A 127 8.68 21.14 -13.82
CA LEU A 127 10.10 21.47 -13.77
C LEU A 127 10.91 20.25 -14.23
N CYS A 128 11.86 20.45 -15.14
CA CYS A 128 12.67 19.39 -15.70
C CYS A 128 14.07 19.86 -16.09
N GLN A 129 14.99 18.92 -16.24
CA GLN A 129 16.33 19.16 -16.80
C GLN A 129 16.31 19.02 -18.33
N GLU A 130 17.26 19.64 -19.03
CA GLU A 130 17.33 19.55 -20.50
C GLU A 130 17.44 18.09 -20.99
N ASN A 131 18.12 17.24 -20.22
CA ASN A 131 18.28 15.82 -20.53
C ASN A 131 16.95 15.02 -20.54
N ASP A 132 15.91 15.53 -19.88
CA ASP A 132 14.60 14.86 -19.79
C ASP A 132 13.62 15.30 -20.89
N LYS A 133 14.01 16.29 -21.72
CA LYS A 133 13.14 16.95 -22.69
C LYS A 133 12.43 16.00 -23.65
N GLU A 134 13.17 15.05 -24.24
CA GLU A 134 12.58 14.06 -25.15
C GLU A 134 11.59 13.13 -24.44
N LYS A 135 11.92 12.67 -23.23
CA LYS A 135 11.02 11.82 -22.43
C LYS A 135 9.74 12.56 -22.05
N ILE A 136 9.86 13.86 -21.73
CA ILE A 136 8.71 14.71 -21.40
C ILE A 136 7.86 15.00 -22.62
N LYS A 137 8.47 15.23 -23.78
CA LYS A 137 7.73 15.38 -25.03
C LYS A 137 6.88 14.14 -25.30
N VAL A 138 7.47 12.95 -25.19
CA VAL A 138 6.73 11.68 -25.28
C VAL A 138 5.65 11.58 -24.21
N LEU A 139 5.93 11.97 -22.96
CA LEU A 139 4.95 11.98 -21.87
C LEU A 139 3.73 12.85 -22.17
N LEU A 140 3.90 13.98 -22.85
CA LEU A 140 2.83 14.92 -23.21
C LEU A 140 2.05 14.45 -24.45
N GLU A 141 2.75 13.94 -25.47
CA GLU A 141 2.18 13.57 -26.77
C GLU A 141 1.55 12.17 -26.81
N SER A 142 1.97 11.26 -25.94
CA SER A 142 1.51 9.86 -25.91
C SER A 142 -0.02 9.71 -25.83
N GLY A 143 -0.55 8.57 -26.29
CA GLY A 143 -1.97 8.23 -26.13
C GLY A 143 -2.34 7.84 -24.69
N ILE A 144 -3.55 7.35 -24.48
CA ILE A 144 -3.93 6.71 -23.21
C ILE A 144 -3.13 5.40 -23.09
N GLU A 145 -2.51 5.16 -21.93
CA GLU A 145 -1.78 3.90 -21.66
C GLU A 145 -2.75 2.72 -21.76
N HIS A 146 -2.33 1.63 -22.41
CA HIS A 146 -3.12 0.40 -22.41
C HIS A 146 -3.15 -0.18 -20.99
N ILE A 147 -4.35 -0.52 -20.52
CA ILE A 147 -4.56 -1.18 -19.23
C ILE A 147 -4.51 -2.68 -19.51
N ASP A 148 -3.60 -3.40 -18.85
CA ASP A 148 -3.53 -4.86 -18.90
C ASP A 148 -4.13 -5.47 -17.64
N SER A 149 -4.72 -6.65 -17.77
CA SER A 149 -5.27 -7.39 -16.63
C SER A 149 -4.18 -7.90 -15.68
N CYS A 150 -4.38 -7.69 -14.38
CA CYS A 150 -3.51 -8.23 -13.32
C CYS A 150 -3.88 -9.67 -12.92
N LEU A 151 -4.96 -10.26 -13.44
CA LEU A 151 -5.42 -11.57 -13.02
C LEU A 151 -4.42 -12.70 -13.35
N GLY A 152 -3.52 -12.50 -14.32
CA GLY A 152 -2.50 -13.47 -14.71
C GLY A 152 -1.05 -13.06 -14.38
N THR A 153 -0.83 -11.98 -13.62
CA THR A 153 0.54 -11.55 -13.25
C THR A 153 1.12 -12.39 -12.14
N GLU A 154 0.28 -12.80 -11.18
CA GLU A 154 0.65 -13.64 -10.05
C GLU A 154 -0.37 -14.77 -9.90
N GLU A 155 0.11 -16.00 -9.74
CA GLU A 155 -0.76 -17.19 -9.61
C GLU A 155 -1.69 -17.10 -8.38
N ASN A 156 -1.24 -16.45 -7.31
CA ASN A 156 -2.00 -16.25 -6.08
C ASN A 156 -3.30 -15.47 -6.28
N VAL A 157 -3.32 -14.54 -7.26
CA VAL A 157 -4.54 -13.79 -7.61
C VAL A 157 -5.58 -14.73 -8.23
N VAL A 158 -5.13 -15.65 -9.09
CA VAL A 158 -5.98 -16.70 -9.68
C VAL A 158 -6.47 -17.66 -8.59
N PHE A 159 -5.61 -18.07 -7.67
CA PHE A 159 -6.01 -18.92 -6.54
C PHE A 159 -7.11 -18.26 -5.71
N SER A 160 -6.92 -17.00 -5.34
CA SER A 160 -7.89 -16.23 -4.56
C SER A 160 -9.23 -16.11 -5.31
N MET A 161 -9.20 -15.91 -6.63
CA MET A 161 -10.42 -15.89 -7.46
C MET A 161 -11.13 -17.25 -7.46
N ILE A 162 -10.41 -18.35 -7.71
CA ILE A 162 -10.97 -19.71 -7.74
C ILE A 162 -11.59 -20.04 -6.38
N LEU A 163 -10.84 -19.89 -5.30
CA LEU A 163 -11.31 -20.22 -3.95
C LEU A 163 -12.51 -19.35 -3.56
N SER A 164 -12.48 -18.05 -3.85
CA SER A 164 -13.60 -17.15 -3.57
C SER A 164 -14.85 -17.56 -4.35
N SER A 165 -14.72 -17.86 -5.64
CA SER A 165 -15.86 -18.26 -6.49
C SER A 165 -16.53 -19.56 -6.06
N ILE A 166 -15.77 -20.50 -5.50
CA ILE A 166 -16.30 -21.74 -4.93
C ILE A 166 -16.94 -21.48 -3.56
N SER A 167 -16.30 -20.66 -2.72
CA SER A 167 -16.81 -20.30 -1.38
C SER A 167 -18.14 -19.56 -1.44
N THR A 168 -18.31 -18.64 -2.40
CA THR A 168 -19.56 -17.91 -2.63
C THR A 168 -20.64 -18.76 -3.32
N GLY A 169 -20.30 -19.97 -3.77
CA GLY A 169 -21.22 -20.85 -4.49
C GLY A 169 -21.47 -20.44 -5.95
N CYS A 170 -20.65 -19.54 -6.52
CA CYS A 170 -20.76 -19.14 -7.92
C CYS A 170 -20.32 -20.25 -8.87
N THR A 171 -19.36 -21.07 -8.46
CA THR A 171 -18.82 -22.18 -9.25
C THR A 171 -18.68 -23.44 -8.42
N SER A 172 -18.97 -24.59 -9.00
CA SER A 172 -18.92 -25.91 -8.35
C SER A 172 -18.16 -26.97 -9.16
N SER A 173 -17.80 -26.67 -10.42
CA SER A 173 -17.05 -27.57 -11.31
C SER A 173 -15.97 -26.81 -12.08
N GLN A 174 -14.99 -27.56 -12.61
CA GLN A 174 -13.91 -27.00 -13.45
C GLN A 174 -14.46 -26.29 -14.70
N GLU A 175 -15.50 -26.84 -15.32
CA GLU A 175 -16.15 -26.21 -16.48
C GLU A 175 -16.71 -24.82 -16.16
N GLN A 176 -17.33 -24.66 -14.98
CA GLN A 176 -17.86 -23.37 -14.52
C GLN A 176 -16.74 -22.37 -14.21
N LEU A 177 -15.59 -22.83 -13.70
CA LEU A 177 -14.41 -21.99 -13.49
C LEU A 177 -13.82 -21.50 -14.82
N VAL A 178 -13.78 -22.36 -15.85
CA VAL A 178 -13.33 -21.97 -17.19
C VAL A 178 -14.28 -20.96 -17.81
N ASP A 179 -15.61 -21.13 -17.67
CA ASP A 179 -16.59 -20.13 -18.15
C ASP A 179 -16.43 -18.79 -17.43
N LEU A 180 -16.17 -18.82 -16.11
CA LEU A 180 -15.87 -17.61 -15.34
C LEU A 180 -14.61 -16.92 -15.89
N MET A 181 -13.52 -17.66 -16.09
CA MET A 181 -12.27 -17.12 -16.62
C MET A 181 -12.42 -16.47 -18.00
N LYS A 182 -13.20 -17.09 -18.90
CA LYS A 182 -13.48 -16.54 -20.24
C LYS A 182 -14.13 -15.16 -20.21
N ARG A 183 -14.89 -14.85 -19.16
CA ARG A 183 -15.56 -13.54 -18.96
C ARG A 183 -14.66 -12.49 -18.30
N THR A 184 -13.44 -12.86 -17.87
CA THR A 184 -12.51 -11.92 -17.23
C THR A 184 -11.83 -11.02 -18.27
N LEU A 185 -11.40 -9.82 -17.82
CA LEU A 185 -10.63 -8.91 -18.66
C LEU A 185 -9.36 -9.58 -19.23
N PHE A 186 -8.76 -10.53 -18.51
CA PHE A 186 -7.57 -11.26 -18.94
C PHE A 186 -7.80 -12.01 -20.25
N VAL A 187 -8.86 -12.84 -20.31
CA VAL A 187 -9.16 -13.62 -21.51
C VAL A 187 -9.70 -12.74 -22.63
N GLN A 188 -10.57 -11.77 -22.31
CA GLN A 188 -11.10 -10.82 -23.31
C GLN A 188 -9.98 -10.02 -24.01
N GLN A 189 -8.92 -9.68 -23.27
CA GLN A 189 -7.74 -9.03 -23.83
C GLN A 189 -6.84 -9.98 -24.63
N ALA A 190 -6.74 -11.24 -24.24
CA ALA A 190 -5.99 -12.27 -24.97
C ALA A 190 -6.65 -12.60 -26.32
N GLU A 191 -7.98 -12.78 -26.33
CA GLU A 191 -8.78 -13.03 -27.54
C GLU A 191 -8.63 -11.89 -28.54
N LYS A 192 -8.70 -10.64 -28.07
CA LYS A 192 -8.50 -9.45 -28.92
C LYS A 192 -7.09 -9.37 -29.53
N ARG A 193 -6.11 -10.04 -28.93
CA ARG A 193 -4.73 -10.14 -29.41
C ARG A 193 -4.50 -11.39 -30.28
N ASN A 194 -5.55 -12.13 -30.64
CA ASN A 194 -5.50 -13.42 -31.36
C ASN A 194 -4.69 -14.50 -30.63
N VAL A 195 -4.64 -14.47 -29.30
CA VAL A 195 -4.12 -15.57 -28.49
C VAL A 195 -5.23 -16.59 -28.29
N GLU A 196 -4.96 -17.87 -28.51
CA GLU A 196 -5.97 -18.94 -28.43
C GLU A 196 -6.61 -19.03 -27.03
N CYS A 197 -7.93 -19.29 -26.98
CA CYS A 197 -8.71 -19.42 -25.74
C CYS A 197 -8.33 -20.64 -24.87
N THR A 198 -7.44 -21.51 -25.33
CA THR A 198 -6.88 -22.65 -24.60
C THR A 198 -6.11 -22.21 -23.35
N VAL A 199 -5.60 -20.98 -23.34
CA VAL A 199 -4.92 -20.39 -22.17
C VAL A 199 -5.80 -20.41 -20.90
N ALA A 200 -7.12 -20.26 -21.03
CA ALA A 200 -8.03 -20.26 -19.88
C ALA A 200 -8.17 -21.64 -19.24
N SER A 201 -8.28 -22.71 -20.04
CA SER A 201 -8.36 -24.08 -19.54
C SER A 201 -7.03 -24.50 -18.90
N ASP A 202 -5.92 -24.23 -19.58
CA ASP A 202 -4.59 -24.68 -19.16
C ASP A 202 -4.17 -23.98 -17.86
N LEU A 203 -4.47 -22.70 -17.72
CA LEU A 203 -4.20 -21.94 -16.50
C LEU A 203 -5.05 -22.44 -15.33
N ILE A 204 -6.35 -22.68 -15.53
CA ILE A 204 -7.22 -23.20 -14.48
C ILE A 204 -6.78 -24.60 -14.06
N GLU A 205 -6.43 -25.48 -15.00
CA GLU A 205 -5.95 -26.82 -14.71
C GLU A 205 -4.66 -26.80 -13.90
N SER A 206 -3.67 -26.02 -14.33
CA SER A 206 -2.42 -25.82 -13.59
C SER A 206 -2.66 -25.26 -12.18
N CYS A 207 -3.55 -24.28 -12.04
CA CYS A 207 -3.88 -23.71 -10.75
C CYS A 207 -4.63 -24.69 -9.84
N LEU A 208 -5.56 -25.48 -10.38
CA LEU A 208 -6.29 -26.50 -9.63
C LEU A 208 -5.34 -27.58 -9.12
N ASP A 209 -4.36 -28.01 -9.92
CA ASP A 209 -3.38 -29.01 -9.49
C ASP A 209 -2.48 -28.50 -8.38
N LYS A 210 -2.07 -27.23 -8.42
CA LYS A 210 -1.35 -26.58 -7.31
C LYS A 210 -2.22 -26.45 -6.07
N LEU A 211 -3.48 -26.05 -6.21
CA LEU A 211 -4.42 -25.95 -5.10
C LEU A 211 -4.72 -27.33 -4.47
N ARG A 212 -4.73 -28.40 -5.27
CA ARG A 212 -4.84 -29.79 -4.78
C ARG A 212 -3.60 -30.20 -3.99
N SER A 213 -2.40 -29.88 -4.47
CA SER A 213 -1.15 -30.26 -3.77
C SER A 213 -1.02 -29.59 -2.41
N ILE A 214 -1.61 -28.41 -2.22
CA ILE A 214 -1.66 -27.71 -0.93
C ILE A 214 -2.89 -28.08 -0.08
N ASN A 215 -3.68 -29.11 -0.43
CA ASN A 215 -4.89 -29.52 0.30
C ASN A 215 -5.97 -28.42 0.44
N ALA A 216 -6.19 -27.61 -0.59
CA ALA A 216 -7.26 -26.60 -0.59
C ALA A 216 -8.67 -27.20 -0.81
N PHE A 217 -8.75 -28.43 -1.33
CA PHE A 217 -10.01 -29.13 -1.62
C PHE A 217 -10.20 -30.39 -0.78
N ASP A 218 -11.42 -30.62 -0.32
CA ASP A 218 -11.82 -31.89 0.29
C ASP A 218 -11.79 -33.01 -0.76
N LYS A 219 -11.67 -34.27 -0.31
CA LYS A 219 -11.82 -35.43 -1.20
C LYS A 219 -13.16 -35.31 -1.94
N SER A 220 -13.10 -35.13 -3.25
CA SER A 220 -14.27 -34.86 -4.08
C SER A 220 -15.24 -36.04 -4.01
N ILE A 221 -16.39 -35.81 -3.39
CA ILE A 221 -17.55 -36.70 -3.51
C ILE A 221 -18.41 -36.04 -4.58
N ASP A 222 -18.52 -36.67 -5.75
CA ASP A 222 -19.37 -36.30 -6.91
C ASP A 222 -18.83 -35.21 -7.87
N ASP A 223 -17.53 -35.17 -8.18
CA ASP A 223 -16.90 -34.20 -9.12
C ASP A 223 -17.12 -32.70 -8.79
N LYS A 224 -17.74 -32.42 -7.64
CA LYS A 224 -17.96 -31.07 -7.13
C LYS A 224 -16.75 -30.64 -6.32
N LEU A 225 -16.20 -29.48 -6.68
CA LEU A 225 -15.11 -28.85 -5.94
C LEU A 225 -15.66 -28.33 -4.61
N LYS A 226 -15.25 -28.95 -3.51
CA LYS A 226 -15.55 -28.49 -2.14
C LYS A 226 -14.27 -28.05 -1.46
N LEU A 227 -14.29 -26.85 -0.90
CA LEU A 227 -13.16 -26.29 -0.17
C LEU A 227 -13.01 -26.95 1.21
N THR A 228 -11.77 -27.20 1.61
CA THR A 228 -11.42 -27.59 2.97
C THR A 228 -11.76 -26.49 3.98
N THR A 229 -11.76 -26.82 5.27
CA THR A 229 -11.99 -25.85 6.36
C THR A 229 -10.97 -24.72 6.33
N ILE A 230 -9.69 -25.02 6.07
CA ILE A 230 -8.63 -24.01 5.97
C ILE A 230 -8.81 -23.09 4.75
N ALA A 231 -9.19 -23.64 3.59
CA ALA A 231 -9.43 -22.83 2.40
C ALA A 231 -10.66 -21.92 2.57
N LYS A 232 -11.74 -22.41 3.20
CA LYS A 232 -12.90 -21.58 3.58
C LYS A 232 -12.52 -20.47 4.56
N ALA A 233 -11.69 -20.78 5.55
CA ALA A 233 -11.20 -19.80 6.51
C ALA A 233 -10.33 -18.73 5.84
N ALA A 234 -9.43 -19.12 4.92
CA ALA A 234 -8.59 -18.20 4.17
C ALA A 234 -9.44 -17.18 3.37
N VAL A 235 -10.43 -17.65 2.61
CA VAL A 235 -11.35 -16.78 1.86
C VAL A 235 -12.14 -15.87 2.80
N THR A 236 -12.67 -16.41 3.90
CA THR A 236 -13.46 -15.63 4.87
C THR A 236 -12.61 -14.55 5.56
N ALA A 237 -11.34 -14.83 5.80
CA ALA A 237 -10.37 -13.90 6.37
C ALA A 237 -9.77 -12.94 5.32
N ASN A 238 -10.12 -13.08 4.05
CA ASN A 238 -9.53 -12.34 2.93
C ASN A 238 -7.99 -12.45 2.90
N LEU A 239 -7.47 -13.66 3.16
CA LEU A 239 -6.05 -13.99 3.13
C LEU A 239 -5.74 -14.89 1.94
N ASP A 240 -4.54 -14.72 1.37
CA ASP A 240 -4.02 -15.69 0.41
C ASP A 240 -3.90 -17.08 1.07
N ILE A 241 -4.14 -18.14 0.30
CA ILE A 241 -4.15 -19.51 0.83
C ILE A 241 -2.78 -19.92 1.40
N LEU A 242 -1.69 -19.47 0.79
CA LEU A 242 -0.33 -19.77 1.26
C LEU A 242 -0.03 -19.02 2.55
N GLU A 243 -0.51 -17.78 2.68
CA GLU A 243 -0.40 -16.99 3.92
C GLU A 243 -1.24 -17.59 5.04
N ALA A 244 -2.47 -18.01 4.74
CA ALA A 244 -3.36 -18.66 5.70
C ALA A 244 -2.76 -19.98 6.22
N GLN A 245 -2.08 -20.75 5.38
CA GLN A 245 -1.38 -21.97 5.81
C GLN A 245 -0.19 -21.71 6.73
N LYS A 246 0.61 -20.68 6.40
CA LYS A 246 1.71 -20.24 7.27
C LYS A 246 1.18 -19.79 8.63
N LEU A 247 0.15 -18.94 8.63
CA LEU A 247 -0.50 -18.47 9.86
C LEU A 247 -1.10 -19.63 10.66
N TYR A 248 -1.75 -20.59 10.00
CA TYR A 248 -2.32 -21.76 10.67
C TYR A 248 -1.23 -22.60 11.36
N THR A 249 -0.10 -22.82 10.70
CA THR A 249 1.05 -23.55 11.27
C THR A 249 1.62 -22.79 12.47
N GLU A 250 1.80 -21.48 12.34
CA GLU A 250 2.29 -20.61 13.41
C GLU A 250 1.33 -20.60 14.62
N LEU A 251 0.01 -20.58 14.39
CA LEU A 251 -1.00 -20.66 15.44
C LEU A 251 -0.99 -22.03 16.14
N LEU A 252 -0.79 -23.13 15.42
CA LEU A 252 -0.63 -24.44 16.02
C LEU A 252 0.63 -24.50 16.91
N GLU A 253 1.76 -23.99 16.42
CA GLU A 253 3.00 -23.91 17.20
C GLU A 253 2.84 -23.00 18.43
N ALA A 254 2.18 -21.85 18.29
CA ALA A 254 1.90 -20.96 19.40
C ALA A 254 0.95 -21.60 20.42
N SER A 255 -0.06 -22.35 19.97
CA SER A 255 -1.01 -23.05 20.86
C SER A 255 -0.34 -24.06 21.80
N SER A 256 0.78 -24.64 21.36
CA SER A 256 1.54 -25.63 22.15
C SER A 256 2.30 -25.01 23.34
N ALA A 257 2.70 -23.74 23.23
CA ALA A 257 3.39 -23.03 24.32
C ALA A 257 3.27 -21.52 24.15
N LEU A 258 2.07 -20.98 24.38
CA LEU A 258 1.80 -19.55 24.27
C LEU A 258 2.42 -18.80 25.46
N ILE A 259 3.12 -17.69 25.18
CA ILE A 259 3.68 -16.81 26.22
C ILE A 259 2.59 -15.80 26.58
N LEU A 260 1.98 -15.96 27.74
CA LEU A 260 0.86 -15.12 28.23
C LEU A 260 1.27 -14.14 29.35
N THR A 261 2.56 -14.09 29.69
CA THR A 261 3.09 -13.14 30.67
C THR A 261 2.91 -11.70 30.19
N ASN A 262 2.96 -11.47 28.89
CA ASN A 262 2.68 -10.20 28.25
C ASN A 262 1.85 -10.37 26.97
N LYS A 263 1.48 -9.25 26.33
CA LYS A 263 0.72 -9.23 25.08
C LYS A 263 1.60 -9.38 23.83
N LEU A 264 2.93 -9.45 23.97
CA LEU A 264 3.85 -9.39 22.83
C LEU A 264 3.68 -10.57 21.88
N HIS A 265 3.56 -11.79 22.41
CA HIS A 265 3.36 -12.97 21.57
C HIS A 265 2.00 -12.90 20.85
N LEU A 266 0.96 -12.39 21.50
CA LEU A 266 -0.35 -12.16 20.85
C LEU A 266 -0.27 -11.08 19.76
N LEU A 267 0.46 -10.00 20.01
CA LEU A 267 0.70 -8.94 19.02
C LEU A 267 1.47 -9.50 17.83
N TYR A 268 2.54 -10.26 18.07
CA TYR A 268 3.31 -10.93 17.03
C TYR A 268 2.39 -11.74 16.10
N LEU A 269 1.52 -12.60 16.63
CA LEU A 269 0.60 -13.41 15.83
C LEU A 269 -0.37 -12.57 14.97
N ALA A 270 -0.69 -11.35 15.40
CA ALA A 270 -1.59 -10.43 14.69
C ALA A 270 -0.89 -9.54 13.65
N VAL A 271 0.44 -9.49 13.64
CA VAL A 271 1.18 -8.68 12.65
C VAL A 271 1.15 -9.37 11.27
N PRO A 272 0.76 -8.67 10.20
CA PRO A 272 0.72 -9.23 8.84
C PRO A 272 2.12 -9.50 8.29
N TYR A 273 2.25 -10.46 7.37
CA TYR A 273 3.53 -10.80 6.74
C TYR A 273 3.98 -9.80 5.66
N THR A 274 3.07 -8.96 5.17
CA THR A 274 3.29 -8.04 4.04
C THR A 274 3.90 -6.70 4.45
N GLU A 275 3.82 -6.33 5.72
CA GLU A 275 4.38 -5.07 6.23
C GLU A 275 5.90 -5.19 6.40
N CYS A 276 6.64 -4.28 5.76
CA CYS A 276 8.08 -4.18 5.89
C CYS A 276 8.44 -2.81 6.43
N ILE A 277 9.02 -2.76 7.62
CA ILE A 277 9.58 -1.52 8.14
C ILE A 277 11.03 -1.42 7.72
N THR A 278 11.37 -0.35 7.03
CA THR A 278 12.76 0.07 6.87
C THR A 278 13.20 0.81 8.13
N ILE A 279 13.72 0.07 9.11
CA ILE A 279 14.33 0.64 10.30
C ILE A 279 15.82 0.85 10.02
N ASP A 280 16.35 2.00 10.45
CA ASP A 280 17.79 2.23 10.38
C ASP A 280 18.56 1.15 11.15
N ARG A 281 19.70 0.74 10.61
CA ARG A 281 20.48 -0.39 11.11
C ARG A 281 20.88 -0.19 12.57
N GLN A 282 21.20 1.04 12.96
CA GLN A 282 21.59 1.36 14.32
C GLN A 282 20.43 1.17 15.31
N ASN A 283 19.24 1.68 14.95
CA ASN A 283 18.05 1.51 15.78
C ASN A 283 17.67 0.03 15.95
N VAL A 284 17.81 -0.77 14.90
CA VAL A 284 17.58 -2.23 14.98
C VAL A 284 18.53 -2.90 15.96
N LEU A 285 19.81 -2.53 15.94
CA LEU A 285 20.82 -3.06 16.87
C LEU A 285 20.53 -2.61 18.32
N ASP A 286 20.10 -1.36 18.50
CA ASP A 286 19.73 -0.84 19.81
C ASP A 286 18.50 -1.57 20.37
N ILE A 287 17.49 -1.86 19.55
CA ILE A 287 16.32 -2.65 19.97
C ILE A 287 16.75 -4.05 20.38
N MET A 288 17.56 -4.72 19.56
CA MET A 288 17.97 -6.11 19.79
C MET A 288 18.88 -6.29 21.00
N THR A 289 19.77 -5.33 21.26
CA THR A 289 20.67 -5.38 22.43
C THR A 289 19.95 -5.07 23.74
N ASN A 290 18.81 -4.36 23.68
CA ASN A 290 18.01 -4.00 24.84
C ASN A 290 16.77 -4.88 25.06
N LEU A 291 16.63 -6.00 24.35
CA LEU A 291 15.54 -6.96 24.61
C LEU A 291 15.68 -7.54 26.03
N GLN A 292 14.63 -7.46 26.83
CA GLN A 292 14.64 -7.95 28.21
C GLN A 292 13.51 -8.94 28.49
N GLY A 293 13.80 -9.92 29.35
CA GLY A 293 12.83 -10.90 29.85
C GLY A 293 12.07 -11.62 28.73
N ASP A 294 10.76 -11.40 28.67
CA ASP A 294 9.84 -12.07 27.75
C ASP A 294 10.09 -11.72 26.27
N GLN A 295 10.62 -10.53 25.98
CA GLN A 295 11.00 -10.16 24.61
C GLN A 295 12.12 -11.07 24.10
N GLN A 296 13.11 -11.33 24.95
CA GLN A 296 14.21 -12.23 24.65
C GLN A 296 13.73 -13.68 24.55
N ALA A 297 12.78 -14.08 25.40
CA ALA A 297 12.18 -15.42 25.36
C ALA A 297 11.43 -15.67 24.04
N LEU A 298 10.64 -14.70 23.58
CA LEU A 298 9.97 -14.77 22.28
C LEU A 298 10.98 -14.74 21.12
N ALA A 299 11.96 -13.83 21.15
CA ALA A 299 13.00 -13.75 20.13
C ALA A 299 13.74 -15.09 19.97
N ASN A 300 14.21 -15.68 21.07
CA ASN A 300 14.88 -16.98 21.05
C ASN A 300 14.01 -18.10 20.48
N ARG A 301 12.70 -18.10 20.78
CA ARG A 301 11.76 -19.08 20.23
C ARG A 301 11.60 -18.95 18.71
N LEU A 302 11.59 -17.72 18.20
CA LEU A 302 11.53 -17.43 16.77
C LEU A 302 12.86 -17.67 16.04
N GLY A 303 13.89 -18.16 16.74
CA GLY A 303 15.24 -18.35 16.18
C GLY A 303 16.02 -17.03 16.03
N LEU A 304 15.62 -15.99 16.76
CA LEU A 304 16.32 -14.70 16.85
C LEU A 304 17.25 -14.69 18.05
N ASN A 305 18.38 -15.36 17.90
CA ASN A 305 19.42 -15.49 18.93
C ASN A 305 20.47 -14.36 18.81
N GLU A 306 21.36 -14.24 19.79
CA GLU A 306 22.51 -13.31 19.73
C GLU A 306 23.41 -13.50 18.50
N LEU A 307 23.46 -14.72 17.95
CA LEU A 307 24.15 -15.01 16.69
C LEU A 307 23.52 -14.26 15.50
N CYS A 308 22.20 -14.08 15.49
CA CYS A 308 21.51 -13.32 14.46
C CYS A 308 21.87 -11.82 14.55
N ILE A 309 22.07 -11.30 15.76
CA ILE A 309 22.54 -9.92 15.98
C ILE A 309 23.95 -9.74 15.40
N SER A 310 24.87 -10.68 15.67
CA SER A 310 26.23 -10.65 15.13
C SER A 310 26.27 -10.77 13.60
N GLN A 311 25.41 -11.63 13.02
CA GLN A 311 25.24 -11.74 11.57
C GLN A 311 24.70 -10.45 10.96
N PHE A 312 23.69 -9.82 11.58
CA PHE A 312 23.13 -8.56 11.13
C PHE A 312 24.16 -7.42 11.24
N TYR A 313 24.99 -7.40 12.28
CA TYR A 313 26.12 -6.47 12.45
C TYR A 313 27.22 -6.67 11.41
N SER A 314 27.45 -7.90 10.94
CA SER A 314 28.52 -8.19 9.97
C SER A 314 28.08 -8.06 8.52
N TYR A 315 26.85 -8.51 8.20
CA TYR A 315 26.39 -8.69 6.82
C TYR A 315 25.12 -7.89 6.48
N GLY A 316 24.48 -7.24 7.46
CA GLY A 316 23.21 -6.52 7.26
C GLY A 316 22.01 -7.42 6.99
N LYS A 317 22.16 -8.74 7.10
CA LYS A 317 21.10 -9.75 6.90
C LYS A 317 21.31 -10.93 7.85
N ILE A 318 20.21 -11.58 8.22
CA ILE A 318 20.20 -12.81 9.02
C ILE A 318 20.03 -13.99 8.06
N LYS A 319 20.95 -14.96 8.07
CA LYS A 319 20.93 -16.07 7.09
C LYS A 319 19.93 -17.18 7.43
N ASN A 320 19.61 -17.33 8.70
CA ASN A 320 18.89 -18.51 9.22
C ASN A 320 17.42 -18.23 9.58
N VAL A 321 16.98 -16.97 9.46
CA VAL A 321 15.60 -16.57 9.76
C VAL A 321 15.05 -15.83 8.55
N SER A 322 13.81 -16.16 8.18
CA SER A 322 13.15 -15.46 7.07
C SER A 322 12.98 -13.98 7.41
N GLU A 323 13.18 -13.12 6.40
CA GLU A 323 13.00 -11.68 6.54
C GLU A 323 11.58 -11.32 7.01
N SER A 324 10.60 -12.13 6.63
CA SER A 324 9.21 -12.04 7.09
C SER A 324 9.08 -12.20 8.61
N ILE A 325 9.67 -13.23 9.21
CA ILE A 325 9.59 -13.48 10.67
C ILE A 325 10.28 -12.34 11.43
N TRP A 326 11.41 -11.89 10.90
CA TRP A 326 12.18 -10.78 11.43
C TRP A 326 11.38 -9.46 11.44
N ASN A 327 10.82 -9.08 10.30
CA ASN A 327 10.03 -7.85 10.18
C ASN A 327 8.79 -7.89 11.09
N LYS A 328 8.13 -9.06 11.15
CA LYS A 328 6.96 -9.29 11.99
C LYS A 328 7.29 -9.12 13.48
N PHE A 329 8.45 -9.62 13.93
CA PHE A 329 8.92 -9.44 15.30
C PHE A 329 9.23 -7.97 15.61
N LEU A 330 9.97 -7.28 14.75
CA LEU A 330 10.27 -5.86 14.96
C LEU A 330 9.02 -4.99 14.99
N MET A 331 8.06 -5.23 14.10
CA MET A 331 6.75 -4.57 14.11
C MET A 331 5.99 -4.79 15.41
N SER A 332 6.09 -5.99 16.00
CA SER A 332 5.41 -6.28 17.28
C SER A 332 5.98 -5.53 18.49
N LEU A 333 7.19 -4.96 18.36
CA LEU A 333 7.85 -4.19 19.41
C LEU A 333 7.56 -2.68 19.35
N ILE A 334 7.00 -2.20 18.24
CA ILE A 334 6.67 -0.78 18.00
C ILE A 334 5.20 -0.54 18.38
#